data_AF-A0A7J4L9Y6-F1
#
_entry.id   AF-A0A7J4L9Y6-F1
#
_cell.length_a   1.000
_cell.length_b   1.000
_cell.length_c   1.000
_cell.angle_alpha   90.00
_cell.angle_beta   90.00
_cell.angle_gamma   90.00
#
_symmetry.space_group_name_H-M   'P 1'
#
loop_
_entity.id
_entity.type
_entity.pdbx_description
1 polymer ?
#
loop_
_entity_poly.entity_id
_entity_poly.type
_entity_poly.pdbx_seq_one_letter_code
_entity_poly.pdbx_strand_id
1 'polypeptide(L)'
;MTLGQSVAMVAPYYNLVFAVICVVLFIKLFSYSSKRFAYVKPWKILFFGFILFIIETVMTILRGLGIIKFHPAIFPAFEMVIVTSFIYMLLLQKQFAKTGKMD
;
A
#
# COMPACT_ATOMS: atom_id res chain seq x y z
N MET A 1 -3.30 -31.00 2.71
CA MET A 1 -2.91 -29.61 2.40
C MET A 1 -1.76 -29.65 1.41
N THR A 2 -1.82 -28.87 0.34
CA THR A 2 -0.67 -28.70 -0.56
C THR A 2 0.28 -27.65 0.01
N LEU A 3 1.55 -27.66 -0.44
CA LEU A 3 2.50 -26.58 -0.10
C LEU A 3 1.94 -25.20 -0.43
N GLY A 4 1.28 -25.06 -1.58
CA GLY A 4 0.65 -23.79 -1.99
C GLY A 4 -0.44 -23.30 -1.03
N GLN A 5 -1.28 -24.20 -0.50
CA GLN A 5 -2.30 -23.85 0.49
C GLN A 5 -1.67 -23.39 1.81
N SER A 6 -0.60 -24.05 2.24
CA SER A 6 0.11 -23.70 3.47
C SER A 6 0.73 -22.31 3.35
N VAL A 7 1.36 -22.00 2.21
CA VAL A 7 1.91 -20.67 1.92
C VAL A 7 0.81 -19.60 1.88
N ALA A 8 -0.31 -19.88 1.22
CA ALA A 8 -1.43 -18.94 1.11
C ALA A 8 -2.05 -18.57 2.47
N MET A 9 -2.03 -19.49 3.44
CA MET A 9 -2.55 -19.22 4.79
C MET A 9 -1.61 -18.35 5.62
N VAL A 10 -0.29 -18.48 5.43
CA VAL A 10 0.71 -17.76 6.24
C VAL A 10 1.10 -16.42 5.61
N ALA A 11 1.03 -16.29 4.29
CA ALA A 11 1.41 -15.08 3.55
C ALA A 11 0.75 -13.78 4.06
N PRO A 12 -0.55 -13.72 4.40
CA PRO A 12 -1.17 -12.51 4.92
C PRO A 12 -0.53 -12.01 6.23
N TYR A 13 -0.07 -12.91 7.09
CA TYR A 13 0.56 -12.55 8.36
C TYR A 13 1.94 -11.92 8.13
N TYR A 14 2.75 -12.50 7.23
CA TYR A 14 4.04 -11.90 6.84
C TYR A 14 3.84 -10.52 6.21
N ASN A 15 2.85 -10.38 5.32
CA ASN A 15 2.51 -9.10 4.70
C ASN A 15 2.14 -8.04 5.74
N LEU A 16 1.42 -8.41 6.80
CA LEU A 16 1.08 -7.50 7.90
C LEU A 16 2.33 -7.03 8.66
N VAL A 17 3.27 -7.93 8.94
CA VAL A 17 4.55 -7.57 9.60
C VAL A 17 5.36 -6.62 8.73
N PHE A 18 5.51 -6.95 7.44
CA PHE A 18 6.17 -6.05 6.48
C PHE A 18 5.45 -4.70 6.38
N ALA A 19 4.12 -4.69 6.46
CA ALA A 19 3.37 -3.47 6.45
C ALA A 19 3.69 -2.57 7.67
N VAL A 20 3.79 -3.13 8.87
CA VAL A 20 4.22 -2.35 10.06
C VAL A 20 5.60 -1.72 9.84
N ILE A 21 6.55 -2.47 9.27
CA ILE A 21 7.88 -1.94 8.95
C ILE A 21 7.77 -0.77 7.95
N CYS A 22 6.99 -0.93 6.88
CA CYS A 22 6.75 0.13 5.90
C CYS A 22 6.08 1.37 6.52
N VAL A 23 5.12 1.21 7.44
CA VAL A 23 4.52 2.34 8.17
C VAL A 23 5.60 3.13 8.92
N VAL A 24 6.50 2.45 9.64
CA VAL A 24 7.60 3.12 10.36
C VAL A 24 8.52 3.88 9.39
N LEU A 25 8.82 3.30 8.23
CA LEU A 25 9.63 3.96 7.20
C LEU A 25 8.94 5.19 6.60
N PHE A 26 7.63 5.11 6.32
CA PHE A 26 6.86 6.26 5.84
C PHE A 26 6.77 7.39 6.87
N ILE A 27 6.58 7.07 8.15
CA ILE A 27 6.60 8.06 9.24
C ILE A 27 7.96 8.76 9.27
N LYS A 28 9.07 8.01 9.19
CA LYS A 28 10.43 8.58 9.12
C LYS A 28 10.61 9.46 7.88
N LEU A 29 10.13 9.01 6.72
CA LEU A 29 10.19 9.76 5.47
C LEU A 29 9.44 11.10 5.57
N PHE A 30 8.25 11.11 6.16
CA PHE A 30 7.44 12.32 6.34
C PHE A 30 7.93 13.22 7.48
N SER A 31 8.65 12.67 8.46
CA SER A 31 9.26 13.43 9.56
C SER A 31 10.57 14.12 9.14
N TYR A 32 11.16 13.74 8.01
CA TYR A 32 12.38 14.37 7.52
C TYR A 32 12.08 15.81 7.04
N SER A 33 12.57 16.81 7.81
CA SER A 33 12.29 18.24 7.63
C SER A 33 12.91 18.88 6.37
N SER A 34 13.68 18.13 5.58
CA SER A 34 14.32 18.65 4.36
C SER A 34 13.32 18.73 3.20
N LYS A 35 12.35 19.65 3.31
CA LYS A 35 11.40 20.02 2.26
C LYS A 35 12.08 20.58 1.00
N ARG A 36 13.39 20.85 1.05
CA ARG A 36 14.15 21.54 0.01
C ARG A 36 14.65 20.61 -1.12
N PHE A 37 14.67 19.28 -0.90
CA PHE A 37 15.28 18.34 -1.86
C PHE A 37 14.42 17.13 -2.23
N ALA A 38 13.34 16.83 -1.49
CA ALA A 38 12.52 15.65 -1.76
C ALA A 38 11.12 16.04 -2.27
N TYR A 39 10.78 15.60 -3.48
CA TYR A 39 9.41 15.71 -4.01
C TYR A 39 8.50 14.70 -3.27
N VAL A 40 7.84 15.14 -2.20
CA VAL A 40 7.08 14.27 -1.26
C VAL A 40 5.68 13.90 -1.77
N LYS A 41 5.12 14.63 -2.75
CA LYS A 41 3.75 14.41 -3.27
C LYS A 41 3.50 12.96 -3.72
N PRO A 42 4.37 12.32 -4.53
CA PRO A 42 4.16 10.93 -4.94
C PRO A 42 4.19 9.96 -3.76
N TRP A 43 5.08 10.19 -2.79
CA TRP A 43 5.18 9.34 -1.60
C TRP A 43 3.93 9.38 -0.73
N LYS A 44 3.22 10.52 -0.68
CA LYS A 44 1.91 10.60 0.01
C LYS A 44 0.83 9.78 -0.69
N ILE A 45 0.82 9.76 -2.02
CA ILE A 45 -0.11 8.94 -2.82
C ILE A 45 0.20 7.46 -2.66
N LEU A 46 1.49 7.10 -2.70
CA LEU A 46 1.92 5.74 -2.42
C LEU A 46 1.52 5.31 -1.00
N PHE A 47 1.71 6.19 -0.02
CA PHE A 47 1.27 5.93 1.35
C PHE A 47 -0.23 5.71 1.44
N PHE A 48 -1.05 6.49 0.73
CA PHE A 48 -2.49 6.26 0.66
C PHE A 48 -2.84 4.87 0.10
N GLY A 49 -2.25 4.48 -1.04
CA GLY A 49 -2.44 3.12 -1.59
C GLY A 49 -1.96 2.02 -0.64
N PHE A 50 -0.88 2.28 0.07
CA PHE A 50 -0.34 1.36 1.08
C PHE A 50 -1.26 1.21 2.30
N ILE A 51 -1.93 2.27 2.77
CA ILE A 51 -2.95 2.16 3.82
C ILE A 51 -4.13 1.32 3.35
N LEU A 52 -4.58 1.48 2.09
CA LEU A 52 -5.63 0.64 1.53
C LEU A 52 -5.22 -0.85 1.50
N PHE A 53 -3.97 -1.13 1.14
CA PHE A 53 -3.41 -2.49 1.20
C PHE A 53 -3.41 -3.07 2.62
N ILE A 54 -3.09 -2.27 3.64
CA ILE A 54 -3.18 -2.72 5.04
C ILE A 54 -4.62 -3.09 5.39
N ILE A 55 -5.58 -2.22 5.06
CA ILE A 55 -7.00 -2.46 5.32
C ILE A 55 -7.45 -3.76 4.64
N GLU A 56 -7.09 -3.95 3.37
CA GLU A 56 -7.37 -5.16 2.61
C GLU A 56 -6.77 -6.42 3.25
N THR A 57 -5.52 -6.36 3.69
CA THR A 57 -4.83 -7.47 4.36
C THR A 57 -5.52 -7.82 5.68
N VAL A 58 -5.90 -6.82 6.49
CA VAL A 58 -6.65 -7.02 7.74
C VAL A 58 -8.01 -7.66 7.45
N MET A 59 -8.75 -7.18 6.45
CA MET A 59 -10.03 -7.78 6.03
C MET A 59 -9.86 -9.23 5.58
N THR A 60 -8.76 -9.54 4.87
CA THR A 60 -8.44 -10.90 4.42
C THR A 60 -8.21 -11.84 5.62
N ILE A 61 -7.45 -11.39 6.63
CA ILE A 61 -7.21 -12.16 7.85
C ILE A 61 -8.53 -12.37 8.62
N LEU A 62 -9.33 -11.32 8.82
CA LEU A 62 -10.62 -11.40 9.51
C LEU A 62 -11.61 -12.34 8.81
N ARG A 63 -11.62 -12.34 7.47
CA ARG A 63 -12.40 -13.28 6.66
C ARG A 63 -11.89 -14.71 6.80
N GLY A 64 -10.57 -14.91 6.78
CA GLY A 64 -9.94 -16.22 6.99
C GLY A 64 -10.24 -16.83 8.36
N LEU A 65 -10.42 -15.98 9.38
CA LEU A 65 -10.84 -16.39 10.73
C LEU A 65 -12.36 -16.61 10.87
N GLY A 66 -13.14 -16.32 9.82
CA GLY A 66 -14.61 -16.47 9.84
C GLY A 66 -15.36 -15.41 10.64
N ILE A 67 -14.70 -14.34 11.08
CA ILE A 67 -15.29 -13.28 11.91
C ILE A 67 -16.22 -12.39 11.07
N ILE A 68 -15.85 -12.11 9.82
CA ILE A 68 -16.60 -11.22 8.93
C ILE A 68 -16.81 -11.88 7.56
N LYS A 69 -18.01 -11.74 7.01
CA LYS A 69 -18.33 -12.12 5.63
C LYS A 69 -18.41 -10.87 4.77
N PHE A 70 -17.41 -10.68 3.91
CA PHE A 70 -17.39 -9.59 2.94
C PHE A 70 -17.92 -10.05 1.58
N HIS A 71 -18.54 -9.13 0.84
CA HIS A 71 -18.92 -9.39 -0.54
C HIS A 71 -17.66 -9.57 -1.40
N PRO A 72 -17.57 -10.58 -2.28
CA PRO A 72 -16.37 -10.86 -3.07
C PRO A 72 -15.88 -9.68 -3.92
N ALA A 73 -16.80 -8.80 -4.35
CA ALA A 73 -16.49 -7.62 -5.14
C ALA A 73 -15.69 -6.53 -4.41
N ILE A 74 -15.58 -6.58 -3.08
CA ILE A 74 -14.85 -5.58 -2.30
C ILE A 74 -13.34 -5.67 -2.59
N PHE A 75 -12.76 -6.88 -2.63
CA PHE A 75 -11.32 -7.04 -2.84
C PHE A 75 -10.83 -6.48 -4.18
N PRO A 76 -11.45 -6.82 -5.33
CA PRO A 76 -11.07 -6.22 -6.62
C PRO A 76 -11.23 -4.69 -6.63
N ALA A 77 -12.21 -4.14 -5.92
CA ALA A 77 -12.38 -2.69 -5.83
C ALA A 77 -11.21 -2.02 -5.09
N PHE A 78 -10.74 -2.61 -3.98
CA PHE A 78 -9.53 -2.14 -3.29
C PHE A 78 -8.30 -2.23 -4.19
N GLU A 79 -8.08 -3.37 -4.85
CA GLU A 79 -6.97 -3.58 -5.77
C GLU A 79 -6.94 -2.51 -6.88
N MET A 80 -8.10 -2.21 -7.49
CA MET A 80 -8.19 -1.19 -8.55
C MET A 80 -7.81 0.21 -8.06
N VAL A 81 -8.20 0.59 -6.84
CA VAL A 81 -7.83 1.88 -6.25
C VAL A 81 -6.33 1.92 -5.93
N ILE A 82 -5.76 0.83 -5.42
CA ILE A 82 -4.32 0.71 -5.13
C ILE A 82 -3.50 0.84 -6.42
N VAL A 83 -3.86 0.07 -7.46
CA VAL A 83 -3.17 0.08 -8.75
C VAL A 83 -3.26 1.46 -9.41
N THR A 84 -4.44 2.08 -9.38
CA THR A 84 -4.63 3.42 -9.95
C THR A 84 -3.82 4.48 -9.19
N SER A 85 -3.76 4.39 -7.86
CA SER A 85 -2.91 5.27 -7.04
C SER A 85 -1.44 5.09 -7.38
N PHE A 86 -1.00 3.85 -7.61
CA PHE A 86 0.38 3.54 -8.00
C PHE A 86 0.72 4.09 -9.40
N ILE A 87 -0.17 3.89 -10.38
CA ILE A 87 0.01 4.45 -11.73
C ILE A 87 0.07 5.99 -11.68
N TYR A 88 -0.84 6.62 -10.93
CA TYR A 88 -0.87 8.07 -10.78
C TYR A 88 0.42 8.62 -10.15
N MET A 89 0.93 7.94 -9.13
CA MET A 89 2.24 8.26 -8.52
C MET A 89 3.38 8.19 -9.55
N LEU A 90 3.44 7.14 -10.38
CA LEU A 90 4.48 7.00 -11.41
C LEU A 90 4.39 8.13 -12.45
N LEU A 91 3.18 8.52 -12.84
CA LEU A 91 2.97 9.64 -13.76
C LEU A 91 3.46 10.97 -13.16
N LEU A 92 3.20 11.22 -11.87
CA LEU A 92 3.72 12.39 -11.17
C LEU A 92 5.25 12.39 -11.09
N GLN A 93 5.86 11.24 -10.81
CA GLN A 93 7.33 11.13 -10.80
C GLN A 93 7.91 11.39 -12.20
N LYS A 94 7.28 10.85 -13.26
CA LYS A 94 7.67 11.09 -14.65
C LYS A 94 7.56 12.56 -15.03
N GLN A 95 6.47 13.23 -14.62
CA GLN A 95 6.28 14.66 -14.86
C GLN A 95 7.36 15.46 -14.15
N PHE A 96 7.61 15.19 -12.87
CA PHE A 96 8.66 15.85 -12.10
C PHE A 96 10.05 15.68 -12.74
N ALA A 97 10.39 14.46 -13.17
CA ALA A 97 11.66 14.18 -13.85
C ALA A 97 11.82 14.94 -15.18
N LYS A 98 10.72 15.21 -15.89
CA LYS A 98 10.73 15.95 -17.16
C LYS A 98 10.81 17.46 -16.95
N THR A 99 10.12 18.00 -15.95
CA THR A 99 9.94 19.45 -15.79
C THR A 99 10.92 20.07 -14.78
N GLY A 100 11.44 19.29 -13.83
CA GLY A 100 12.31 19.77 -12.75
C GLY A 100 11.68 20.78 -11.79
N LYS A 101 10.38 21.09 -11.97
CA LYS A 101 9.64 22.06 -11.16
C LYS A 101 8.90 21.36 -10.03
N MET A 102 9.11 21.84 -8.81
CA MET A 102 8.29 21.52 -7.64
C MET A 102 7.10 22.49 -7.63
N ASP A 103 5.97 22.09 -8.21
CA ASP A 103 4.69 22.75 -7.95
C ASP A 103 4.21 22.42 -6.53
#